data_AF-H2ZQA3-F1
#
_entry.id   AF-H2ZQA3-F1
#
_cell.length_a   1.000
_cell.length_b   1.000
_cell.length_c   1.000
_cell.angle_alpha   90.00
_cell.angle_beta   90.00
_cell.angle_gamma   90.00
#
_symmetry.space_group_name_H-M   'P 1'
#
loop_
_entity.id
_entity.type
_entity.pdbx_description
1 polymer ?
#
loop_
_entity_poly.entity_id
_entity_poly.type
_entity_poly.pdbx_seq_one_letter_code
_entity_poly.pdbx_strand_id
1 'polypeptide(L)'
;MVGSESNYYGVYLLEQGANIFKAKLDMEVQIVDELALAAVEKAGGTVSTAFYDRRSFTALCNPVEYFLMGKPIHKRLLPPQELVTYYTDPKVRGYLSDPAKIWESRNELAQKYGYELPELSEEQKLRMLEGKKDPRQVFYGLPPGSIVNLADETVLIPENNYFKKHAAM
;
A
#
# COMPACT_ATOMS: atom_id res chain seq x y z
N MET A 1 -26.37 15.85 17.06
CA MET A 1 -25.11 16.62 17.01
C MET A 1 -24.44 16.27 15.70
N VAL A 2 -24.11 17.27 14.88
CA VAL A 2 -23.47 17.08 13.58
C VAL A 2 -22.09 16.46 13.85
N GLY A 3 -21.98 15.15 13.65
CA GLY A 3 -20.71 14.42 13.80
C GLY A 3 -19.77 14.91 12.72
N SER A 4 -18.80 15.74 13.12
CA SER A 4 -17.76 16.30 12.28
C SER A 4 -17.13 15.23 11.38
N GLU A 5 -16.93 15.60 10.12
CA GLU A 5 -16.26 14.85 9.05
C GLU A 5 -15.34 13.74 9.55
N SER A 6 -15.75 12.51 9.28
CA SER A 6 -15.10 11.30 9.70
C SER A 6 -13.57 11.30 9.47
N ASN A 7 -12.82 11.07 10.54
CA ASN A 7 -11.38 10.80 10.60
C ASN A 7 -11.02 9.47 9.89
N TYR A 8 -11.43 9.30 8.63
CA TYR A 8 -11.03 8.14 7.83
C TYR A 8 -9.59 8.35 7.35
N TYR A 9 -8.72 7.45 7.77
CA TYR A 9 -7.32 7.36 7.34
C TYR A 9 -7.10 6.25 6.32
N GLY A 10 -8.17 5.58 5.85
CA GLY A 10 -8.11 4.49 4.90
C GLY A 10 -9.12 3.39 5.17
N VAL A 11 -8.74 2.17 4.80
CA VAL A 11 -9.50 0.93 4.89
C VAL A 11 -8.87 0.02 5.94
N TYR A 12 -9.74 -0.58 6.76
CA TYR A 12 -9.39 -1.64 7.69
C TYR A 12 -9.93 -2.96 7.14
N LEU A 13 -9.03 -3.90 6.86
CA LEU A 13 -9.37 -5.27 6.47
C LEU A 13 -9.71 -6.12 7.69
N LEU A 14 -11.00 -6.41 7.86
CA LEU A 14 -11.57 -7.20 8.96
C LEU A 14 -11.59 -8.70 8.65
N GLU A 15 -11.66 -9.53 9.70
CA GLU A 15 -11.70 -11.00 9.60
C GLU A 15 -13.02 -11.60 9.09
N GLN A 16 -14.07 -10.79 8.93
CA GLN A 16 -15.40 -11.26 8.54
C GLN A 16 -15.37 -11.97 7.17
N GLY A 17 -15.78 -13.24 7.15
CA GLY A 17 -15.80 -14.06 5.93
C GLY A 17 -14.48 -14.79 5.62
N ALA A 18 -13.50 -14.76 6.53
CA ALA A 18 -12.23 -15.49 6.39
C ALA A 18 -12.40 -16.99 6.08
N ASN A 19 -13.47 -17.62 6.56
CA ASN A 19 -13.78 -19.03 6.36
C ASN A 19 -14.22 -19.37 4.91
N ILE A 20 -14.77 -18.42 4.17
CA ILE A 20 -15.27 -18.62 2.80
C ILE A 20 -14.39 -17.93 1.74
N PHE A 21 -13.43 -17.12 2.16
CA PHE A 21 -12.52 -16.39 1.28
C PHE A 21 -11.62 -17.35 0.50
N LYS A 22 -11.58 -17.19 -0.84
CA LYS A 22 -10.81 -18.04 -1.77
C LYS A 22 -10.11 -17.26 -2.87
N ALA A 23 -10.18 -15.92 -2.84
CA ALA A 23 -9.66 -15.10 -3.92
C ALA A 23 -8.15 -14.87 -3.74
N LYS A 24 -7.38 -15.09 -4.81
CA LYS A 24 -5.96 -14.73 -4.86
C LYS A 24 -5.83 -13.26 -5.26
N LEU A 25 -5.67 -12.39 -4.28
CA LEU A 25 -5.58 -10.93 -4.47
C LEU A 25 -4.30 -10.38 -3.85
N ASP A 26 -3.74 -9.36 -4.47
CA ASP A 26 -2.74 -8.48 -3.83
C ASP A 26 -3.47 -7.22 -3.33
N MET A 27 -3.40 -6.98 -2.03
CA MET A 27 -4.15 -5.92 -1.37
C MET A 27 -3.22 -4.97 -0.64
N GLU A 28 -3.44 -3.67 -0.82
CA GLU A 28 -2.85 -2.63 0.01
C GLU A 28 -3.96 -2.03 0.88
N VAL A 29 -3.81 -2.14 2.19
CA VAL A 29 -4.77 -1.63 3.19
C VAL A 29 -4.04 -0.82 4.24
N GLN A 30 -4.74 -0.11 5.11
CA GLN A 30 -4.10 0.74 6.12
C GLN A 30 -3.96 0.00 7.45
N ILE A 31 -4.94 -0.82 7.79
CA ILE A 31 -4.98 -1.66 8.99
C ILE A 31 -5.51 -3.04 8.58
N VAL A 32 -5.05 -4.11 9.25
CA VAL A 32 -5.46 -5.48 8.96
C VAL A 32 -5.58 -6.31 10.24
N ASP A 33 -6.62 -7.14 10.31
CA ASP A 33 -6.74 -8.18 11.33
C ASP A 33 -5.85 -9.37 10.99
N GLU A 34 -5.25 -9.97 12.01
CA GLU A 34 -4.36 -11.12 11.83
C GLU A 34 -5.05 -12.32 11.16
N LEU A 35 -6.32 -12.59 11.49
CA LEU A 35 -7.09 -13.67 10.87
C LEU A 35 -7.47 -13.36 9.41
N ALA A 36 -7.75 -12.10 9.08
CA ALA A 36 -8.00 -11.68 7.71
C ALA A 36 -6.75 -11.88 6.83
N LEU A 37 -5.60 -11.48 7.35
CA LEU A 37 -4.29 -11.68 6.73
C LEU A 37 -4.00 -13.16 6.47
N ALA A 38 -4.25 -14.03 7.46
CA ALA A 38 -4.09 -15.47 7.32
C ALA A 38 -4.99 -16.03 6.21
N ALA A 39 -6.25 -15.58 6.13
CA ALA A 39 -7.18 -16.03 5.09
C ALA A 39 -6.72 -15.65 3.67
N VAL A 40 -6.17 -14.44 3.52
CA VAL A 40 -5.65 -13.96 2.23
C VAL A 40 -4.40 -14.72 1.81
N GLU A 41 -3.44 -14.90 2.72
CA GLU A 41 -2.20 -15.63 2.43
C GLU A 41 -2.46 -17.12 2.18
N LYS A 42 -3.44 -17.72 2.88
CA LYS A 42 -3.91 -19.09 2.62
C LYS A 42 -4.49 -19.25 1.21
N ALA A 43 -5.20 -18.24 0.70
CA ALA A 43 -5.68 -18.22 -0.68
C ALA A 43 -4.56 -17.95 -1.71
N GLY A 44 -3.33 -17.74 -1.26
CA GLY A 44 -2.16 -17.42 -2.08
C GLY A 44 -2.07 -15.97 -2.50
N GLY A 45 -2.85 -15.09 -1.88
CA GLY A 45 -2.76 -13.65 -2.05
C GLY A 45 -1.68 -13.01 -1.18
N THR A 46 -1.62 -11.68 -1.24
CA THR A 46 -0.75 -10.84 -0.41
C THR A 46 -1.47 -9.65 0.15
N VAL A 47 -0.98 -9.20 1.30
CA VAL A 47 -1.41 -7.95 1.92
C VAL A 47 -0.18 -7.13 2.22
N SER A 48 -0.29 -5.83 2.01
CA SER A 48 0.66 -4.82 2.48
C SER A 48 -0.11 -3.76 3.26
N THR A 49 0.46 -3.33 4.39
CA THR A 49 -0.10 -2.20 5.15
C THR A 49 0.69 -0.93 4.87
N ALA A 50 0.00 0.11 4.39
CA ALA A 50 0.63 1.37 3.99
C ALA A 50 -0.07 2.57 4.62
N PHE A 51 0.71 3.56 5.06
CA PHE A 51 0.18 4.82 5.58
C PHE A 51 -0.09 5.83 4.46
N TYR A 52 -1.18 6.57 4.59
CA TYR A 52 -1.50 7.72 3.75
C TYR A 52 -1.82 8.92 4.62
N ASP A 53 -1.10 10.02 4.42
CA ASP A 53 -1.49 11.30 5.01
C ASP A 53 -2.80 11.80 4.36
N ARG A 54 -3.46 12.74 5.02
CA ARG A 54 -4.79 13.21 4.61
C ARG A 54 -4.83 13.73 3.17
N ARG A 55 -3.76 14.39 2.70
CA ARG A 55 -3.67 14.91 1.34
C ARG A 55 -3.53 13.77 0.34
N SER A 56 -2.66 12.80 0.61
CA SER A 56 -2.48 11.62 -0.22
C SER A 56 -3.74 10.75 -0.30
N PHE A 57 -4.43 10.56 0.83
CA PHE A 57 -5.71 9.84 0.89
C PHE A 57 -6.78 10.54 0.03
N THR A 58 -6.95 11.85 0.19
CA THR A 58 -7.92 12.63 -0.61
C THR A 58 -7.61 12.55 -2.11
N ALA A 59 -6.32 12.59 -2.47
CA ALA A 59 -5.88 12.44 -3.85
C ALA A 59 -6.23 11.07 -4.45
N LEU A 60 -6.18 9.99 -3.66
CA LEU A 60 -6.58 8.65 -4.08
C LEU A 60 -8.11 8.49 -4.18
N CYS A 61 -8.88 9.15 -3.32
CA CYS A 61 -10.34 9.11 -3.39
C CYS A 61 -10.87 9.84 -4.63
N ASN A 62 -10.31 11.02 -4.95
CA ASN A 62 -10.75 11.86 -6.07
C ASN A 62 -9.59 12.17 -7.03
N PRO A 63 -9.04 11.17 -7.75
CA PRO A 63 -7.85 11.35 -8.58
C PRO A 63 -8.07 12.29 -9.76
N VAL A 64 -9.28 12.29 -10.35
CA VAL A 64 -9.62 13.17 -11.48
C VAL A 64 -9.56 14.64 -11.06
N GLU A 65 -10.23 15.01 -9.97
CA GLU A 65 -10.17 16.37 -9.42
C GLU A 65 -8.74 16.76 -9.05
N TYR A 66 -7.99 15.84 -8.45
CA TYR A 66 -6.59 16.05 -8.10
C TYR A 66 -5.73 16.39 -9.33
N PHE A 67 -5.87 15.66 -10.43
CA PHE A 67 -5.10 15.91 -11.66
C PHE A 67 -5.56 17.18 -12.39
N LEU A 68 -6.85 17.53 -12.34
CA LEU A 68 -7.37 18.78 -12.91
C LEU A 68 -6.79 20.03 -12.23
N MET A 69 -6.22 19.92 -11.02
CA MET A 69 -5.50 21.03 -10.39
C MET A 69 -4.24 21.46 -11.15
N GLY A 70 -3.74 20.64 -12.09
CA GLY A 70 -2.54 20.92 -12.89
C GLY A 70 -1.25 21.00 -12.07
N LYS A 71 -1.22 20.39 -10.88
CA LYS A 71 -0.06 20.38 -9.98
C LYS A 71 0.72 19.07 -10.13
N PRO A 72 2.06 19.10 -9.95
CA PRO A 72 2.85 17.88 -9.85
C PRO A 72 2.33 16.95 -8.74
N ILE A 73 2.42 15.64 -8.98
CA ILE A 73 2.11 14.62 -7.99
C ILE A 73 3.02 14.83 -6.77
N HIS A 74 2.42 15.01 -5.59
CA HIS A 74 3.17 15.16 -4.36
C HIS A 74 3.64 13.80 -3.83
N LYS A 75 4.62 13.83 -2.94
CA LYS A 75 5.02 12.65 -2.16
C LYS A 75 4.11 12.45 -0.97
N ARG A 76 3.81 11.20 -0.65
CA ARG A 76 3.15 10.88 0.61
C ARG A 76 4.11 11.08 1.78
N LEU A 77 3.57 11.54 2.91
CA LEU A 77 4.33 11.69 4.14
C LEU A 77 4.52 10.33 4.83
N LEU A 78 5.53 10.28 5.70
CA LEU A 78 5.74 9.14 6.59
C LEU A 78 4.68 9.14 7.70
N PRO A 79 4.40 7.98 8.31
CA PRO A 79 3.49 7.89 9.45
C PRO A 79 3.98 8.76 10.62
N PRO A 80 3.05 9.25 11.45
CA PRO A 80 3.41 9.88 12.73
C PRO A 80 4.13 8.87 13.63
N GLN A 81 4.91 9.38 14.59
CA GLN A 81 5.78 8.56 15.45
C GLN A 81 5.05 7.39 16.13
N GLU A 82 3.80 7.61 16.56
CA GLU A 82 2.95 6.60 17.21
C GLU A 82 2.63 5.40 16.31
N LEU A 83 2.57 5.60 14.99
CA LEU A 83 2.24 4.57 14.01
C LEU A 83 3.48 3.96 13.34
N VAL A 84 4.67 4.51 13.57
CA VAL A 84 5.91 3.99 12.96
C VAL A 84 6.09 2.52 13.33
N THR A 85 5.96 2.18 14.61
CA THR A 85 6.13 0.80 15.10
C THR A 85 5.23 -0.18 14.34
N TYR A 86 3.97 0.19 14.11
CA TYR A 86 3.02 -0.62 13.35
C TYR A 86 3.49 -0.83 11.90
N TYR A 87 3.81 0.23 11.16
CA TYR A 87 4.19 0.11 9.75
C TYR A 87 5.62 -0.44 9.52
N THR A 88 6.43 -0.53 10.56
CA THR A 88 7.72 -1.25 10.54
C THR A 88 7.61 -2.72 10.95
N ASP A 89 6.48 -3.16 11.52
CA ASP A 89 6.31 -4.52 12.00
C ASP A 89 6.03 -5.49 10.82
N PRO A 90 6.87 -6.51 10.61
CA PRO A 90 6.63 -7.53 9.59
C PRO A 90 5.34 -8.32 9.84
N LYS A 91 4.83 -8.42 11.08
CA LYS A 91 3.59 -9.15 11.42
C LYS A 91 2.34 -8.55 10.79
N VAL A 92 2.33 -7.24 10.56
CA VAL A 92 1.21 -6.57 9.87
C VAL A 92 1.52 -6.30 8.41
N ARG A 93 2.62 -6.87 7.89
CA ARG A 93 3.10 -6.69 6.51
C ARG A 93 3.31 -5.19 6.21
N GLY A 94 3.90 -4.50 7.19
CA GLY A 94 4.17 -3.06 7.11
C GLY A 94 5.06 -2.71 5.92
N TYR A 95 4.70 -1.67 5.18
CA TYR A 95 5.46 -1.23 4.01
C TYR A 95 6.88 -0.71 4.34
N LEU A 96 7.17 -0.41 5.62
CA LEU A 96 8.50 -0.03 6.11
C LEU A 96 9.23 -1.19 6.81
N SER A 97 8.66 -2.39 6.81
CA SER A 97 9.27 -3.56 7.42
C SER A 97 10.36 -4.18 6.53
N ASP A 98 11.28 -4.91 7.17
CA ASP A 98 12.34 -5.64 6.47
C ASP A 98 11.74 -6.79 5.66
N PRO A 99 11.91 -6.82 4.32
CA PRO A 99 11.37 -7.87 3.47
C PRO A 99 11.76 -9.29 3.89
N ALA A 100 12.96 -9.49 4.43
CA ALA A 100 13.40 -10.80 4.89
C ALA A 100 12.56 -11.31 6.07
N LYS A 101 12.26 -10.43 7.03
CA LYS A 101 11.45 -10.75 8.22
C LYS A 101 9.97 -10.95 7.92
N ILE A 102 9.46 -10.33 6.84
CA ILE A 102 8.09 -10.61 6.37
C ILE A 102 7.94 -12.09 6.05
N TRP A 103 8.93 -12.69 5.38
CA TRP A 103 8.88 -14.10 5.01
C TRP A 103 8.82 -15.03 6.22
N GLU A 104 9.65 -14.76 7.24
CA GLU A 104 9.61 -15.46 8.52
C GLU A 104 8.23 -15.34 9.18
N SER A 105 7.69 -14.13 9.25
CA SER A 105 6.36 -13.88 9.84
C SER A 105 5.22 -14.56 9.09
N ARG A 106 5.33 -14.74 7.76
CA ARG A 106 4.37 -15.53 6.98
C ARG A 106 4.38 -16.99 7.41
N ASN A 107 5.56 -17.58 7.57
CA ASN A 107 5.69 -18.97 8.01
C ASN A 107 5.15 -19.17 9.43
N GLU A 108 5.45 -18.24 10.34
CA GLU A 108 4.90 -18.27 11.71
C GLU A 108 3.36 -18.20 11.71
N LEU A 109 2.78 -17.33 10.87
CA LEU A 109 1.33 -17.19 10.76
C LEU A 109 0.68 -18.47 10.21
N ALA A 110 1.29 -19.06 9.19
CA ALA A 110 0.85 -20.31 8.58
C ALA A 110 0.86 -21.47 9.58
N GLN A 111 1.93 -21.57 10.38
CA GLN A 111 2.02 -22.54 11.48
C GLN A 111 0.96 -22.29 12.55
N LYS A 112 0.75 -21.02 12.95
CA LYS A 112 -0.23 -20.63 13.98
C LYS A 112 -1.66 -21.01 13.59
N TYR A 113 -2.04 -20.80 12.34
CA TYR A 113 -3.40 -21.05 11.84
C TYR A 113 -3.56 -22.40 11.11
N GLY A 114 -2.51 -23.20 11.03
CA GLY A 114 -2.55 -24.56 10.49
C GLY A 114 -2.87 -24.64 9.00
N TYR A 115 -2.31 -23.75 8.18
CA TYR A 115 -2.41 -23.82 6.73
C TYR A 115 -1.04 -23.90 6.07
N GLU A 116 -0.99 -24.53 4.89
CA GLU A 116 0.21 -24.54 4.07
C GLU A 116 0.28 -23.26 3.24
N LEU A 117 1.43 -22.59 3.27
CA LEU A 117 1.68 -21.47 2.37
C LEU A 117 1.81 -21.99 0.94
N PRO A 118 1.05 -21.44 -0.01
CA PRO A 118 1.23 -21.80 -1.41
C PRO A 118 2.65 -21.49 -1.85
N GLU A 119 3.32 -22.45 -2.50
CA GLU A 119 4.61 -22.19 -3.12
C GLU A 119 4.44 -21.13 -4.21
N LEU A 120 5.11 -19.99 -4.01
CA LEU A 120 5.14 -18.92 -5.00
C LEU A 120 6.32 -19.17 -5.94
N SER A 121 6.07 -19.19 -7.25
CA SER A 121 7.15 -19.20 -8.24
C SER A 121 8.01 -17.94 -8.10
N GLU A 122 9.26 -17.99 -8.55
CA GLU A 122 10.15 -16.81 -8.53
C GLU A 122 9.54 -15.61 -9.28
N GLU A 123 8.81 -15.86 -10.37
CA GLU A 123 8.07 -14.82 -11.09
C GLU A 123 6.91 -14.22 -10.28
N GLN A 124 6.27 -15.03 -9.42
CA GLN A 124 5.22 -14.54 -8.53
C GLN A 124 5.81 -13.72 -7.39
N LYS A 125 6.93 -14.16 -6.82
CA LYS A 125 7.69 -13.39 -5.83
C LYS A 125 8.15 -12.05 -6.42
N LEU A 126 8.68 -12.07 -7.65
CA LEU A 126 9.13 -10.87 -8.35
C LEU A 126 7.97 -9.90 -8.61
N ARG A 127 6.84 -10.39 -9.14
CA ARG A 127 5.64 -9.57 -9.34
C ARG A 127 5.11 -8.95 -8.05
N MET A 128 5.19 -9.68 -6.94
CA MET A 128 4.81 -9.18 -5.61
C MET A 128 5.79 -8.16 -5.03
N LEU A 129 7.04 -8.13 -5.51
CA LEU A 129 8.04 -7.12 -5.14
C LEU A 129 7.93 -5.89 -6.05
N GLU A 130 7.84 -6.09 -7.36
CA GLU A 130 7.73 -5.02 -8.36
C GLU A 130 6.38 -4.29 -8.32
N GLY A 131 5.32 -4.98 -7.91
CA GLY A 131 3.98 -4.41 -7.75
C GLY A 131 3.82 -3.49 -6.54
N LYS A 132 4.83 -3.40 -5.67
CA LYS A 132 4.76 -2.53 -4.49
C LYS A 132 5.15 -1.10 -4.83
N LYS A 133 4.33 -0.16 -4.38
CA LYS A 133 4.63 1.27 -4.48
C LYS A 133 5.82 1.63 -3.59
N ASP A 134 6.61 2.59 -4.04
CA ASP A 134 7.63 3.20 -3.20
C ASP A 134 7.00 3.83 -1.94
N PRO A 135 7.66 3.77 -0.76
CA PRO A 135 7.24 4.42 0.47
C PRO A 135 6.78 5.88 0.37
N ARG A 136 7.20 6.64 -0.64
CA ARG A 136 6.85 8.04 -0.89
C ARG A 136 5.86 8.24 -2.04
N GLN A 137 5.47 7.18 -2.74
CA GLN A 137 4.59 7.23 -3.90
C GLN A 137 3.11 7.14 -3.51
N VAL A 138 2.28 7.98 -4.15
CA VAL A 138 0.82 8.00 -3.93
C VAL A 138 0.11 7.05 -4.90
N PHE A 139 0.30 7.26 -6.20
CA PHE A 139 -0.37 6.53 -7.27
C PHE A 139 0.51 5.41 -7.82
N TYR A 140 -0.06 4.22 -8.03
CA TYR A 140 0.66 3.12 -8.68
C TYR A 140 1.00 3.49 -10.13
N GLY A 141 2.23 3.21 -10.55
CA GLY A 141 2.71 3.51 -11.92
C GLY A 141 3.00 4.98 -12.23
N LEU A 142 2.68 5.92 -11.34
CA LEU A 142 2.95 7.36 -11.53
C LEU A 142 3.93 7.88 -10.46
N PRO A 143 5.17 8.23 -10.83
CA PRO A 143 6.15 8.68 -9.85
C PRO A 143 5.83 10.11 -9.37
N PRO A 144 6.19 10.45 -8.12
CA PRO A 144 6.06 11.81 -7.61
C PRO A 144 6.83 12.81 -8.48
N GLY A 145 6.35 14.05 -8.54
CA GLY A 145 6.88 15.12 -9.37
C GLY A 145 6.36 15.13 -10.81
N SER A 146 5.71 14.06 -11.27
CA SER A 146 5.09 14.01 -12.60
C SER A 146 3.84 14.88 -12.67
N ILE A 147 3.52 15.40 -13.85
CA ILE A 147 2.26 16.11 -14.14
C ILE A 147 1.45 15.26 -15.10
N VAL A 148 0.20 14.96 -14.74
CA VAL A 148 -0.73 14.23 -15.60
C VAL A 148 -1.58 15.25 -16.35
N ASN A 149 -1.54 15.17 -17.68
CA ASN A 149 -2.40 15.95 -18.56
C ASN A 149 -3.53 15.05 -19.07
N LEU A 150 -4.74 15.28 -18.55
CA LEU A 150 -5.92 14.49 -18.92
C LEU A 150 -6.44 14.80 -20.32
N ALA A 151 -6.21 16.02 -20.84
CA ALA A 151 -6.71 16.41 -22.16
C ALA A 151 -5.91 15.76 -23.28
N ASP A 152 -4.58 15.72 -23.13
CA ASP A 152 -3.68 15.13 -24.12
C ASP A 152 -3.28 13.68 -23.79
N GLU A 153 -3.84 13.10 -22.72
CA GLU A 153 -3.55 11.74 -22.24
C GLU A 153 -2.03 11.47 -22.05
N THR A 154 -1.30 12.46 -21.56
CA THR A 154 0.16 12.39 -21.40
C THR A 154 0.60 12.57 -19.95
N VAL A 155 1.76 11.99 -19.62
CA VAL A 155 2.42 12.17 -18.33
C VAL A 155 3.76 12.88 -18.57
N LEU A 156 3.88 14.09 -18.03
CA LEU A 156 5.10 14.88 -18.10
C LEU A 156 5.98 14.54 -16.89
N ILE A 157 7.16 13.97 -17.15
CA ILE A 157 8.13 13.59 -16.13
C ILE A 157 9.23 14.66 -16.08
N PRO A 158 9.61 15.17 -14.90
CA PRO A 158 10.64 16.20 -14.81
C PRO A 158 12.00 15.67 -15.28
N GLU A 159 12.64 16.34 -16.24
CA GLU A 159 13.97 15.96 -16.74
C GLU A 159 15.12 16.51 -15.89
N ASN A 160 14.94 17.72 -15.33
CA ASN A 160 15.96 18.42 -14.56
C ASN A 160 16.33 17.63 -13.29
N ASN A 161 17.63 17.40 -13.10
CA ASN A 161 18.18 16.65 -11.97
C ASN A 161 17.81 17.24 -10.60
N TYR A 162 17.65 18.56 -10.50
CA TYR A 162 17.20 19.22 -9.28
C TYR A 162 15.79 18.74 -8.89
N PHE A 163 14.84 18.81 -9.84
CA PHE A 163 13.48 18.35 -9.61
C PHE A 163 13.40 16.84 -9.43
N LYS A 164 14.19 16.05 -10.15
CA LYS A 164 14.28 14.59 -9.92
C LYS A 164 14.71 14.27 -8.49
N LYS A 165 15.75 14.93 -7.96
CA LYS A 165 16.19 14.72 -6.57
C LYS A 165 15.11 15.15 -5.58
N HIS A 166 14.53 16.33 -5.77
CA HIS A 166 13.46 16.83 -4.89
C HIS A 166 12.13 16.10 -5.05
N ALA A 167 11.92 15.33 -6.12
CA ALA A 167 10.77 14.46 -6.32
C ALA A 167 11.03 13.03 -5.83
N ALA A 168 12.26 12.52 -5.93
CA ALA A 168 12.63 11.14 -5.56
C ALA A 168 13.10 10.95 -4.10
N MET A 169 13.67 11.97 -3.43
CA MET A 169 14.12 11.89 -2.02
C MET A 169 13.01 12.16 -1.00
#